data_AF-A0A7L3IBX0-F1
#
_entry.id   AF-A0A7L3IBX0-F1
#
_cell.length_a   1.000
_cell.length_b   1.000
_cell.length_c   1.000
_cell.angle_alpha   90.00
_cell.angle_beta   90.00
_cell.angle_gamma   90.00
#
_symmetry.space_group_name_H-M   'P 1'
#
loop_
_entity.id
_entity.type
_entity.pdbx_description
1 polymer ?
#
loop_
_entity_poly.entity_id
_entity_poly.type
_entity_poly.pdbx_seq_one_letter_code
_entity_poly.pdbx_strand_id
1 'polypeptide(L)'
;LQKVKNDLEMVLSAIRSKNKQLEEDLRREQQWYEEQKQLLDTLTKTENEKKPEVEQLSTERKEFDDLINKLLKLKSYKKGLLSALGEFLDEHFPLPERGGKTRNKKSSAEPAVKLITLQEILEILINKLKTTPHDPYVKICESFWAPYIELLLRYGIALRHPEDPNRIRLEAFHK
;
A
#
# COMPACT_ATOMS: atom_id res chain seq x y z
N LEU A 1 4.18 44.63 85.13
CA LEU A 1 4.29 45.50 83.94
C LEU A 1 5.44 45.11 83.01
N GLN A 2 6.68 44.93 83.50
CA GLN A 2 7.85 44.67 82.65
C GLN A 2 7.75 43.40 81.78
N LYS A 3 7.23 42.29 82.34
CA LYS A 3 7.03 41.04 81.61
C LYS A 3 6.08 41.20 80.41
N VAL A 4 4.93 41.82 80.64
CA VAL A 4 3.93 42.12 79.61
C VAL A 4 4.49 43.02 78.51
N LYS A 5 5.34 43.99 78.88
CA LYS A 5 6.04 44.85 77.91
C LYS A 5 6.98 44.03 77.02
N ASN A 6 7.81 43.17 77.61
CA ASN A 6 8.73 42.30 76.87
C ASN A 6 7.99 41.31 75.96
N ASP A 7 6.87 40.74 76.44
CA ASP A 7 6.04 39.82 75.65
C ASP A 7 5.41 40.55 74.45
N LEU A 8 4.91 41.78 74.65
CA LEU A 8 4.38 42.61 73.55
C LEU A 8 5.45 42.94 72.51
N GLU A 9 6.67 43.23 72.95
CA GLU A 9 7.79 43.60 72.09
C GLU A 9 8.28 42.40 71.26
N MET A 10 8.27 41.19 71.84
CA MET A 10 8.48 39.95 71.10
C MET A 10 7.38 39.71 70.05
N VAL A 11 6.11 39.87 70.43
CA VAL A 11 4.98 39.68 69.50
C VAL A 11 5.03 40.70 68.36
N LEU A 12 5.32 41.97 68.64
CA LEU A 12 5.49 43.00 67.62
C LEU A 12 6.64 42.67 66.66
N SER A 13 7.75 42.14 67.18
CA SER A 13 8.89 41.71 66.36
C SER A 13 8.53 40.53 65.46
N ALA A 14 7.78 39.56 65.98
CA ALA A 14 7.28 38.41 65.22
C ALA A 14 6.26 38.80 64.14
N ILE A 15 5.38 39.76 64.43
CA ILE A 15 4.43 40.29 63.44
C ILE A 15 5.17 41.02 62.32
N ARG A 16 6.16 41.86 62.66
CA ARG A 16 6.97 42.59 61.66
C ARG A 16 7.76 41.66 60.76
N SER A 17 8.39 40.62 61.33
CA SER A 17 9.12 39.64 60.51
C SER A 17 8.18 38.85 59.60
N LYS A 18 6.99 38.47 60.10
CA LYS A 18 5.98 37.76 59.31
C LYS A 18 5.40 38.63 58.19
N ASN A 19 5.15 39.91 58.43
CA ASN A 19 4.71 40.83 57.37
C ASN A 19 5.77 40.99 56.29
N LYS A 20 7.05 41.13 56.67
CA LYS A 20 8.14 41.22 55.70
C LYS A 20 8.24 39.95 54.85
N GLN A 21 8.11 38.78 55.47
CA GLN A 21 8.10 37.50 54.75
C GLN A 21 6.93 37.42 53.75
N LEU A 22 5.73 37.85 54.16
CA LEU A 22 4.55 37.86 53.29
C LEU A 22 4.70 38.81 52.10
N GLU A 23 5.32 39.98 52.28
CA GLU A 23 5.61 40.89 51.17
C GLU A 23 6.60 40.27 50.17
N GLU A 24 7.62 39.56 50.67
CA GLU A 24 8.57 38.85 49.81
C GLU A 24 7.93 37.67 49.08
N ASP A 25 7.07 36.91 49.75
CA ASP A 25 6.30 35.81 49.15
C ASP A 25 5.35 36.34 48.06
N LEU A 26 4.62 37.42 48.35
CA LEU A 26 3.72 38.05 47.39
C LEU A 26 4.46 38.52 46.14
N ARG A 27 5.63 39.15 46.32
CA ARG A 27 6.46 39.60 45.19
C ARG A 27 6.95 38.43 44.34
N ARG A 28 7.36 37.32 44.97
CA ARG A 28 7.77 36.10 44.27
C ARG A 28 6.60 35.51 43.47
N GLU A 29 5.42 35.46 44.06
CA GLU A 29 4.24 34.89 43.43
C GLU A 29 3.74 35.73 42.25
N GLN A 30 3.79 37.06 42.36
CA GLN A 30 3.48 37.94 41.23
C GLN A 30 4.48 37.79 40.08
N GLN A 31 5.77 37.66 40.38
CA GLN A 31 6.75 37.40 39.34
C GLN A 31 6.52 36.04 38.66
N TRP A 32 6.23 35.01 39.45
CA TRP A 32 5.91 33.69 38.92
C TRP A 32 4.65 33.69 38.04
N TYR A 33 3.63 34.47 38.42
CA TYR A 33 2.41 34.64 37.64
C TYR A 33 2.68 35.27 36.27
N GLU A 34 3.51 36.31 36.21
CA GLU A 34 3.87 36.95 34.93
C GLU A 34 4.71 36.00 34.05
N GLU A 35 5.61 35.22 34.64
CA GLU A 35 6.36 34.18 33.92
C GLU A 35 5.44 33.11 33.33
N GLN A 36 4.45 32.64 34.11
CA GLN A 36 3.44 31.69 33.62
C GLN A 36 2.61 32.27 32.46
N LYS A 37 2.25 33.55 32.55
CA LYS A 37 1.51 34.23 31.49
C LYS A 37 2.33 34.33 30.20
N GLN A 38 3.61 34.70 30.30
CA GLN A 38 4.52 34.73 29.15
C GLN A 38 4.73 33.33 28.55
N LEU A 39 4.84 32.30 29.39
CA LEU A 39 4.94 30.92 28.93
C LEU A 39 3.69 30.49 28.16
N LEU A 40 2.50 30.84 28.67
CA LEU A 40 1.24 30.56 27.99
C LEU A 40 1.17 31.27 26.63
N ASP A 41 1.48 32.57 26.60
CA ASP A 41 1.45 33.37 25.37
C ASP A 41 2.42 32.83 24.31
N THR A 42 3.63 32.43 24.72
CA THR A 42 4.61 31.82 23.82
C THR A 42 4.14 30.46 23.30
N LEU A 43 3.57 29.61 24.16
CA LEU A 43 2.99 28.32 23.76
C LEU A 43 1.84 28.52 22.77
N THR A 44 0.87 29.39 23.07
CA THR A 44 -0.26 29.68 22.17
C THR A 44 0.20 30.24 20.83
N LYS A 45 1.23 31.09 20.81
CA LYS A 45 1.85 31.57 19.57
C LYS A 45 2.43 30.41 18.75
N THR A 46 3.24 29.55 19.37
CA THR A 46 3.82 28.38 18.66
C THR A 46 2.78 27.38 18.18
N GLU A 47 1.68 27.21 18.92
CA GLU A 47 0.55 26.37 18.50
C GLU A 47 -0.11 26.96 17.25
N ASN A 48 -0.38 28.26 17.24
CA ASN A 48 -0.99 28.94 16.09
C ASN A 48 -0.07 28.95 14.86
N GLU A 49 1.25 29.03 15.04
CA GLU A 49 2.23 28.89 13.96
C GLU A 49 2.23 27.48 13.35
N LYS A 50 2.00 26.42 14.15
CA LYS A 50 2.00 25.02 13.70
C LYS A 50 0.66 24.49 13.20
N LYS A 51 -0.47 25.11 13.57
CA LYS A 51 -1.81 24.76 13.07
C LYS A 51 -1.90 24.60 11.54
N PRO A 52 -1.39 25.53 10.70
CA PRO A 52 -1.49 25.39 9.25
C PRO A 52 -0.72 24.18 8.70
N GLU A 53 0.44 23.83 9.28
CA GLU A 53 1.18 22.60 8.91
C GLU A 53 0.39 21.33 9.25
N VAL A 54 -0.26 21.30 10.42
CA VAL A 54 -1.09 20.14 10.84
C VAL A 54 -2.30 19.98 9.91
N GLU A 55 -2.94 21.07 9.50
CA GLU A 55 -4.05 21.04 8.54
C GLU A 55 -3.60 20.57 7.15
N GLN A 56 -2.43 21.02 6.68
CA GLN A 56 -1.84 20.54 5.42
C GLN A 56 -1.54 19.04 5.47
N LEU A 57 -0.86 18.56 6.52
CA LEU A 57 -0.56 17.13 6.72
C LEU A 57 -1.83 16.28 6.80
N SER A 58 -2.90 16.82 7.38
CA SER A 58 -4.20 16.12 7.44
C SER A 58 -4.87 15.99 6.06
N THR A 59 -4.65 16.98 5.19
CA THR A 59 -5.16 16.97 3.81
C THR A 59 -4.34 16.01 2.95
N GLU A 60 -3.02 16.10 3.01
CA GLU A 60 -2.10 15.18 2.33
C GLU A 60 -2.35 13.72 2.74
N ARG A 61 -2.64 13.46 4.02
CA ARG A 61 -3.01 12.12 4.49
C ARG A 61 -4.29 11.61 3.82
N LYS A 62 -5.32 12.45 3.68
CA LYS A 62 -6.57 12.06 3.00
C LYS A 62 -6.33 11.79 1.52
N GLU A 63 -5.54 12.61 0.83
CA GLU A 63 -5.17 12.38 -0.57
C GLU A 63 -4.41 11.06 -0.75
N PHE A 64 -3.49 10.76 0.17
CA PHE A 64 -2.77 9.50 0.20
C PHE A 64 -3.69 8.29 0.43
N ASP A 65 -4.63 8.40 1.39
CA ASP A 65 -5.62 7.36 1.65
C ASP A 65 -6.54 7.13 0.43
N ASP A 66 -6.93 8.20 -0.27
CA ASP A 66 -7.68 8.12 -1.52
C ASP A 66 -6.90 7.41 -2.63
N LEU A 67 -5.59 7.67 -2.74
CA LEU A 67 -4.71 6.96 -3.66
C LEU A 67 -4.60 5.47 -3.32
N ILE A 68 -4.48 5.13 -2.03
CA ILE A 68 -4.49 3.73 -1.56
C ILE A 68 -5.81 3.06 -1.93
N ASN A 69 -6.95 3.72 -1.69
CA ASN A 69 -8.27 3.19 -2.01
C ASN A 69 -8.44 2.96 -3.52
N LYS A 70 -7.98 3.89 -4.36
CA LYS A 70 -7.96 3.72 -5.82
C LYS A 70 -7.10 2.53 -6.23
N LEU A 71 -5.92 2.37 -5.64
CA LEU A 71 -5.03 1.24 -5.90
C LEU A 71 -5.66 -0.10 -5.52
N LEU A 72 -6.32 -0.17 -4.36
CA LEU A 72 -7.04 -1.37 -3.91
C LEU A 72 -8.20 -1.73 -4.84
N LYS A 73 -9.01 -0.73 -5.25
CA LYS A 73 -10.08 -0.93 -6.24
C LYS A 73 -9.54 -1.49 -7.56
N LEU A 74 -8.43 -0.95 -8.05
CA LEU A 74 -7.79 -1.40 -9.28
C LEU A 74 -7.27 -2.84 -9.15
N LYS A 75 -6.65 -3.19 -8.02
CA LYS A 75 -6.20 -4.57 -7.73
C LYS A 75 -7.38 -5.56 -7.71
N SER A 76 -8.48 -5.20 -7.04
CA SER A 76 -9.68 -6.04 -6.97
C SER A 76 -10.32 -6.22 -8.35
N TYR A 77 -10.44 -5.13 -9.13
CA TYR A 77 -10.94 -5.19 -10.50
C TYR A 77 -10.09 -6.10 -11.39
N LYS A 78 -8.75 -5.95 -11.35
CA LYS A 78 -7.82 -6.80 -12.09
C LYS A 78 -7.96 -8.28 -11.70
N LYS A 79 -8.10 -8.57 -10.41
CA LYS A 79 -8.30 -9.95 -9.93
C LYS A 79 -9.60 -10.53 -10.47
N GLY A 80 -10.71 -9.80 -10.34
CA GLY A 80 -12.01 -10.22 -10.86
C GLY A 80 -11.99 -10.46 -12.37
N LEU A 81 -11.34 -9.58 -13.13
CA LEU A 81 -11.19 -9.73 -14.58
C LEU A 81 -10.41 -10.99 -14.96
N LEU A 82 -9.30 -11.28 -14.28
CA LEU A 82 -8.50 -12.49 -14.53
C LEU A 82 -9.26 -13.76 -14.14
N SER A 83 -10.02 -13.72 -13.05
CA SER A 83 -10.88 -14.84 -12.64
C SER A 83 -11.99 -15.11 -13.67
N ALA A 84 -12.72 -14.08 -14.10
CA ALA A 84 -13.76 -14.21 -15.12
C ALA A 84 -13.20 -14.69 -16.46
N LEU A 85 -11.99 -14.25 -16.83
CA LEU A 85 -11.29 -14.76 -18.01
C LEU A 85 -10.94 -16.24 -17.86
N GLY A 86 -10.45 -16.66 -16.69
CA GLY A 86 -10.17 -18.07 -16.41
C GLY A 86 -11.42 -18.94 -16.54
N GLU A 87 -12.51 -18.54 -15.88
CA GLU A 87 -13.82 -19.22 -15.97
C GLU A 87 -14.31 -19.34 -17.42
N PHE A 88 -14.22 -18.24 -18.20
CA PHE A 88 -14.60 -18.24 -19.62
C PHE A 88 -13.73 -19.19 -20.45
N LEU A 89 -12.42 -19.24 -20.20
CA LEU A 89 -11.49 -20.10 -20.93
C LEU A 89 -11.70 -21.57 -20.59
N ASP A 90 -11.97 -21.89 -19.33
CA ASP A 90 -12.26 -23.26 -18.90
C ASP A 90 -13.56 -23.79 -19.53
N GLU A 91 -14.59 -22.94 -19.66
CA GLU A 91 -15.87 -23.31 -20.25
C GLU A 91 -15.80 -23.48 -21.78
N HIS A 92 -15.13 -22.55 -22.49
CA HIS A 92 -15.16 -22.51 -23.97
C HIS A 92 -13.93 -23.11 -24.66
N PHE A 93 -12.81 -23.25 -23.94
CA PHE A 93 -11.56 -23.81 -24.46
C PHE A 93 -11.07 -24.95 -23.56
N PRO A 94 -11.87 -26.01 -23.33
CA PRO A 94 -11.41 -27.18 -22.61
C PRO A 94 -10.36 -27.91 -23.44
N LEU A 95 -9.39 -28.51 -22.76
CA LEU A 95 -8.45 -29.43 -23.41
C LEU A 95 -9.23 -30.55 -24.12
N PRO A 96 -8.76 -31.04 -25.28
CA PRO A 96 -9.42 -32.13 -25.96
C PRO A 96 -9.43 -33.34 -25.01
N GLU A 97 -10.61 -33.71 -24.56
CA GLU A 97 -10.80 -34.94 -23.82
C GLU A 97 -10.28 -36.08 -24.69
N ARG A 98 -9.40 -36.91 -24.12
CA ARG A 98 -8.78 -38.06 -24.79
C ARG A 98 -9.87 -39.06 -25.20
N GLY A 99 -10.60 -38.80 -26.29
CA GLY A 99 -11.67 -39.67 -26.74
C GLY A 99 -12.88 -39.02 -27.39
N GLY A 100 -12.71 -38.05 -28.31
CA GLY A 100 -13.75 -37.73 -29.28
C GLY A 100 -13.94 -38.89 -30.27
N LYS A 101 -15.17 -39.39 -30.41
CA LYS A 101 -15.57 -40.56 -31.22
C LYS A 101 -15.20 -40.44 -32.71
N THR A 102 -13.99 -40.81 -33.09
CA THR A 102 -13.68 -41.22 -34.47
C THR A 102 -13.12 -42.64 -34.45
N ARG A 103 -13.96 -43.60 -34.88
CA ARG A 103 -13.53 -44.95 -35.23
C ARG A 103 -12.39 -44.83 -36.25
N ASN A 104 -11.33 -45.59 -36.00
CA ASN A 104 -10.20 -45.90 -36.91
C ASN A 104 -9.01 -44.93 -36.88
N LYS A 105 -8.01 -45.18 -36.02
CA LYS A 105 -6.72 -45.81 -36.42
C LYS A 105 -5.86 -46.04 -35.18
N LYS A 106 -5.22 -47.21 -35.14
CA LYS A 106 -4.27 -47.65 -34.11
C LYS A 106 -3.06 -46.71 -34.05
N SER A 107 -2.87 -46.04 -32.93
CA SER A 107 -1.54 -45.78 -32.35
C SER A 107 -1.71 -45.46 -30.87
N SER A 108 -1.53 -46.47 -30.04
CA SER A 108 -1.28 -46.31 -28.61
C SER A 108 0.08 -45.64 -28.42
N ALA A 109 0.09 -44.32 -28.34
CA ALA A 109 1.19 -43.58 -27.74
C ALA A 109 0.56 -42.76 -26.62
N GLU A 110 0.88 -43.13 -25.39
CA GLU A 110 0.68 -42.24 -24.25
C GLU A 110 1.43 -40.92 -24.56
N PRO A 111 0.80 -39.75 -24.41
CA PRO A 111 1.53 -38.51 -24.43
C PRO A 111 2.29 -38.52 -23.12
N ALA A 112 3.62 -38.65 -23.23
CA ALA A 112 4.51 -38.61 -22.07
C ALA A 112 4.42 -37.28 -21.31
N VAL A 113 3.72 -36.28 -21.85
CA VAL A 113 3.63 -34.92 -21.33
C VAL A 113 2.17 -34.50 -21.16
N LYS A 114 1.82 -34.05 -19.95
CA LYS A 114 0.52 -33.45 -19.63
C LYS A 114 0.39 -32.11 -20.36
N LEU A 115 -0.67 -31.96 -21.17
CA LEU A 115 -0.99 -30.70 -21.84
C LEU A 115 -1.48 -29.67 -20.83
N ILE A 116 -1.10 -28.41 -21.04
CA ILE A 116 -1.54 -27.26 -20.24
C ILE A 116 -2.70 -26.52 -20.90
N THR A 117 -3.58 -25.92 -20.10
CA THR A 117 -4.75 -25.18 -20.57
C THR A 117 -4.36 -23.85 -21.24
N LEU A 118 -5.29 -23.26 -21.99
CA LEU A 118 -5.07 -21.94 -22.60
C LEU A 118 -4.84 -20.86 -21.53
N GLN A 119 -5.52 -20.96 -20.38
CA GLN A 119 -5.29 -20.08 -19.24
C GLN A 119 -3.85 -20.16 -18.74
N GLU A 120 -3.31 -21.37 -18.55
CA GLU A 120 -1.93 -21.57 -18.08
C GLU A 120 -0.91 -20.99 -19.08
N ILE A 121 -1.14 -21.18 -20.39
CA ILE A 121 -0.31 -20.59 -21.44
C ILE A 121 -0.30 -19.05 -21.33
N LEU A 122 -1.48 -18.43 -21.23
CA LEU A 122 -1.60 -16.98 -21.10
C LEU A 122 -0.95 -16.46 -19.82
N GLU A 123 -1.11 -17.17 -18.70
CA GLU A 123 -0.49 -16.82 -17.43
C GLU A 123 1.04 -16.82 -17.53
N ILE A 124 1.63 -17.84 -18.16
CA ILE A 124 3.08 -17.91 -18.41
C ILE A 124 3.55 -16.71 -19.24
N LEU A 125 2.85 -16.38 -20.33
CA LEU A 125 3.19 -15.24 -21.20
C LEU A 125 3.09 -13.90 -20.47
N ILE A 126 2.00 -13.68 -19.72
CA ILE A 126 1.79 -12.47 -18.92
C ILE A 126 2.85 -12.34 -17.83
N ASN A 127 3.18 -13.43 -17.14
CA ASN A 127 4.19 -13.42 -16.08
C ASN A 127 5.59 -13.18 -16.65
N LYS A 128 5.91 -13.76 -17.82
CA LYS A 128 7.19 -13.50 -18.50
C LYS A 128 7.33 -12.03 -18.88
N LEU A 129 6.28 -11.43 -19.45
CA LEU A 129 6.27 -10.01 -19.80
C LEU A 129 6.49 -9.10 -18.57
N LYS A 130 5.87 -9.45 -17.43
CA LYS A 130 5.99 -8.67 -16.19
C LYS A 130 7.34 -8.82 -15.49
N THR A 131 7.89 -10.03 -15.47
CA THR A 131 9.12 -10.33 -14.71
C THR A 131 10.39 -10.01 -15.50
N THR A 132 10.39 -10.25 -16.81
CA THR A 132 11.54 -9.99 -17.69
C THR A 132 11.09 -9.21 -18.93
N PRO A 133 10.79 -7.91 -18.81
CA PRO A 133 10.30 -7.10 -19.94
C PRO A 133 11.31 -6.95 -21.07
N HIS A 134 12.61 -7.06 -20.78
CA HIS A 134 13.70 -6.99 -21.78
C HIS A 134 13.83 -8.26 -22.64
N ASP A 135 13.32 -9.40 -22.15
CA ASP A 135 13.25 -10.66 -22.90
C ASP A 135 11.89 -11.34 -22.63
N PRO A 136 10.82 -10.88 -23.30
CA PRO A 136 9.46 -11.35 -23.04
C PRO A 136 9.12 -12.66 -23.75
N TYR A 137 10.10 -13.32 -24.38
CA TYR A 137 9.88 -14.52 -25.17
C TYR A 137 9.90 -15.79 -24.32
N VAL A 138 8.94 -16.67 -24.57
CA VAL A 138 8.79 -17.99 -23.96
C VAL A 138 9.00 -19.06 -25.04
N LYS A 139 9.78 -20.08 -24.70
CA LYS A 139 10.00 -21.24 -25.58
C LYS A 139 8.77 -22.14 -25.55
N ILE A 140 8.27 -22.52 -26.73
CA ILE A 140 7.21 -23.51 -26.89
C ILE A 140 7.77 -24.88 -26.51
N CYS A 141 7.14 -25.53 -25.55
CA CYS A 141 7.48 -26.88 -25.08
C CYS A 141 6.39 -27.89 -25.48
N GLU A 142 6.68 -29.18 -25.33
CA GLU A 142 5.76 -30.28 -25.68
C GLU A 142 4.43 -30.25 -24.90
N SER A 143 4.38 -29.57 -23.75
CA SER A 143 3.14 -29.36 -22.97
C SER A 143 2.16 -28.38 -23.61
N PHE A 144 2.64 -27.51 -24.52
CA PHE A 144 1.80 -26.50 -25.15
C PHE A 144 0.97 -27.15 -26.25
N TRP A 145 -0.35 -27.01 -26.17
CA TRP A 145 -1.22 -27.55 -27.20
C TRP A 145 -1.15 -26.67 -28.46
N ALA A 146 -0.71 -27.26 -29.58
CA ALA A 146 -0.47 -26.51 -30.83
C ALA A 146 -1.67 -25.68 -31.31
N PRO A 147 -2.94 -26.15 -31.25
CA PRO A 147 -4.10 -25.35 -31.62
C PRO A 147 -4.25 -24.06 -30.80
N TYR A 148 -3.89 -24.07 -29.52
CA TYR A 148 -3.91 -22.87 -28.68
C TYR A 148 -2.81 -21.88 -29.06
N ILE A 149 -1.64 -22.38 -29.40
CA ILE A 149 -0.57 -21.52 -29.93
C ILE A 149 -1.00 -20.87 -31.24
N GLU A 150 -1.54 -21.65 -32.17
CA GLU A 150 -2.00 -21.12 -33.45
C GLU A 150 -3.18 -20.15 -33.31
N LEU A 151 -4.09 -20.39 -32.36
CA LEU A 151 -5.15 -19.44 -32.01
C LEU A 151 -4.56 -18.10 -31.60
N LEU A 152 -3.63 -18.10 -30.63
CA LEU A 152 -3.00 -16.88 -30.12
C LEU A 152 -2.25 -16.12 -31.22
N LEU A 153 -1.56 -16.82 -32.11
CA LEU A 153 -0.83 -16.23 -33.21
C LEU A 153 -1.76 -15.66 -34.29
N ARG A 154 -2.80 -16.41 -34.67
CA ARG A 154 -3.74 -16.02 -35.74
C ARG A 154 -4.55 -14.79 -35.37
N TYR A 155 -4.95 -14.67 -34.10
CA TYR A 155 -5.68 -13.50 -33.60
C TYR A 155 -4.77 -12.37 -33.13
N GLY A 156 -3.44 -12.48 -33.34
CA GLY A 156 -2.49 -11.42 -32.99
C GLY A 156 -2.36 -11.17 -31.48
N ILE A 157 -2.74 -12.14 -30.65
CA ILE A 157 -2.60 -12.07 -29.19
C ILE A 157 -1.14 -12.35 -28.80
N ALA A 158 -0.47 -13.22 -29.55
CA ALA A 158 0.95 -13.52 -29.40
C ALA A 158 1.69 -13.32 -30.73
N LEU A 159 3.00 -13.07 -30.65
CA LEU A 159 3.90 -12.96 -31.79
C LEU A 159 5.07 -13.95 -31.66
N ARG A 160 5.51 -14.51 -32.79
CA ARG A 160 6.72 -15.33 -32.85
C ARG A 160 7.98 -14.46 -32.82
N HIS A 161 9.08 -15.01 -32.32
CA HIS A 161 10.39 -14.37 -32.41
C HIS A 161 10.83 -14.32 -33.88
N PRO A 162 11.43 -13.19 -34.34
CA PRO A 162 11.83 -13.04 -35.74
C PRO A 162 12.88 -14.06 -36.20
N GLU A 163 13.74 -14.50 -35.29
CA GLU A 163 14.84 -15.44 -35.60
C GLU A 163 14.60 -16.87 -35.09
N ASP A 164 13.66 -17.07 -34.16
CA ASP A 164 13.41 -18.39 -33.54
C ASP A 164 11.90 -18.70 -33.55
N PRO A 165 11.42 -19.54 -34.48
CA PRO A 165 10.00 -19.85 -34.59
C PRO A 165 9.45 -20.58 -33.36
N ASN A 166 10.31 -21.18 -32.52
CA ASN A 166 9.89 -21.88 -31.31
C ASN A 166 9.73 -20.96 -30.10
N ARG A 167 9.89 -19.64 -30.26
CA ARG A 167 9.71 -18.65 -29.20
C ARG A 167 8.53 -17.74 -29.51
N ILE A 168 7.67 -17.53 -28.53
CA ILE A 168 6.52 -16.62 -28.63
C ILE A 168 6.50 -15.62 -27.48
N ARG A 169 5.95 -14.43 -27.72
CA ARG A 169 5.70 -13.42 -26.68
C ARG A 169 4.28 -12.89 -26.81
N LEU A 170 3.76 -12.32 -25.74
CA LEU A 170 2.50 -11.59 -25.78
C LEU A 170 2.67 -10.29 -26.60
N GLU A 171 1.60 -9.89 -27.30
CA GLU A 171 1.56 -8.60 -27.97
C GLU A 171 1.46 -7.44 -26.97
N ALA A 172 2.08 -6.30 -27.32
CA ALA A 172 2.09 -5.13 -26.46
C ALA A 172 0.78 -4.34 -26.61
N PHE A 173 -0.17 -4.54 -25.69
CA PHE A 173 -1.48 -3.86 -25.71
C PHE A 173 -1.50 -2.44 -25.12
N HIS A 174 -0.37 -1.92 -24.66
CA HIS A 174 -0.26 -0.66 -23.90
C HIS A 174 0.00 0.59 -24.78
N LYS A 175 -0.52 0.63 -26.01
CA LYS A 175 -0.42 1.82 -26.86
C LYS A 175 -1.45 2.88 -26.49
#